data_AF-A0A735L7L9-F1
#
_entry.id   AF-A0A735L7L9-F1
#
_cell.length_a   1.000
_cell.length_b   1.000
_cell.length_c   1.000
_cell.angle_alpha   90.00
_cell.angle_beta   90.00
_cell.angle_gamma   90.00
#
_symmetry.space_group_name_H-M   'P 1'
#
loop_
_entity.id
_entity.type
_entity.pdbx_description
1 polymer ?
#
loop_
_entity_poly.entity_id
_entity_poly.type
_entity_poly.pdbx_seq_one_letter_code
_entity_poly.pdbx_strand_id
1 'polypeptide(L)'
;MSTEHQQYSIHNQAEFIAKYAAKNNMEILYTYDDAGKSGISISGRDSLQKLVYDVMESNIQIQAVLIYDVSRFGRFQEIDEGAYYTHLFRMHGVELIFCAEPLP
;
A
#
# COMPACT_ATOMS: atom_id res chain seq x y z
N MET A 1 -18.54 -16.64 -16.02
CA MET A 1 -17.10 -16.49 -15.74
C MET A 1 -16.90 -15.14 -15.08
N SER A 2 -16.26 -15.08 -13.91
CA SER A 2 -15.99 -13.85 -13.14
C SER A 2 -14.58 -13.92 -12.55
N THR A 3 -13.59 -14.08 -13.42
CA THR A 3 -12.18 -14.27 -13.05
C THR A 3 -11.51 -12.96 -12.64
N GLU A 4 -11.97 -11.81 -13.15
CA GLU A 4 -11.43 -10.51 -12.79
C GLU A 4 -11.82 -10.09 -11.37
N HIS A 5 -13.10 -10.22 -10.99
CA HIS A 5 -13.55 -9.88 -9.63
C HIS A 5 -12.87 -10.73 -8.55
N GLN A 6 -12.53 -11.97 -8.87
CA GLN A 6 -11.77 -12.81 -7.93
C GLN A 6 -10.32 -12.36 -7.83
N GLN A 7 -9.62 -12.10 -8.94
CA GLN A 7 -8.22 -11.63 -8.96
C GLN A 7 -8.01 -10.36 -8.12
N TYR A 8 -8.97 -9.44 -8.12
CA TYR A 8 -8.88 -8.18 -7.37
C TYR A 8 -9.51 -8.23 -5.98
N SER A 9 -9.91 -9.40 -5.47
CA SER A 9 -10.42 -9.50 -4.10
C SER A 9 -9.34 -9.08 -3.10
N ILE A 10 -9.77 -8.49 -1.97
CA ILE A 10 -8.87 -8.09 -0.88
C ILE A 10 -8.06 -9.30 -0.39
N HIS A 11 -8.69 -10.48 -0.39
CA HIS A 11 -8.04 -11.74 -0.02
C HIS A 11 -6.86 -12.07 -0.93
N ASN A 12 -7.04 -12.01 -2.26
CA ASN A 12 -5.97 -12.30 -3.21
C ASN A 12 -4.83 -11.28 -3.13
N GLN A 13 -5.16 -10.00 -2.91
CA GLN A 13 -4.16 -8.96 -2.70
C GLN A 13 -3.33 -9.22 -1.44
N ALA A 14 -3.99 -9.55 -0.32
CA ALA A 14 -3.32 -9.89 0.93
C ALA A 14 -2.45 -11.14 0.79
N GLU A 15 -2.94 -12.18 0.12
CA GLU A 15 -2.18 -13.41 -0.15
C GLU A 15 -0.94 -13.13 -1.03
N PHE A 16 -1.09 -12.27 -2.04
CA PHE A 16 0.02 -11.86 -2.90
C PHE A 16 1.09 -11.11 -2.11
N ILE A 17 0.69 -10.13 -1.29
CA ILE A 17 1.60 -9.37 -0.42
C ILE A 17 2.31 -10.30 0.57
N ALA A 18 1.59 -11.25 1.18
CA ALA A 18 2.17 -12.23 2.10
C ALA A 18 3.21 -13.12 1.42
N LYS A 19 2.94 -13.59 0.19
CA LYS A 19 3.92 -14.34 -0.61
C LYS A 19 5.14 -13.51 -0.97
N TYR A 20 4.96 -12.25 -1.33
CA TYR A 20 6.06 -11.33 -1.61
C TYR A 20 6.94 -11.14 -0.36
N ALA A 21 6.33 -10.87 0.80
CA ALA A 21 7.03 -10.70 2.07
C ALA A 21 7.85 -11.96 2.42
N ALA A 22 7.24 -13.14 2.36
CA ALA A 22 7.91 -14.41 2.62
C ALA A 22 9.10 -14.67 1.68
N LYS A 23 8.95 -14.36 0.38
CA LYS A 23 10.03 -14.52 -0.61
C LYS A 23 11.22 -13.60 -0.35
N ASN A 24 10.98 -12.42 0.23
CA ASN A 24 12.00 -11.41 0.50
C ASN A 24 12.47 -11.40 1.97
N ASN A 25 12.13 -12.42 2.78
CA ASN A 25 12.44 -12.49 4.20
C ASN A 25 11.94 -11.28 5.01
N MET A 26 10.76 -10.77 4.66
CA MET A 26 10.10 -9.67 5.35
C MET A 26 9.01 -10.22 6.28
N GLU A 27 8.85 -9.58 7.44
CA GLU A 27 7.78 -9.86 8.39
C GLU A 27 6.70 -8.77 8.29
N ILE A 28 5.44 -9.17 8.24
CA ILE A 28 4.30 -8.24 8.22
C ILE A 28 3.88 -7.99 9.67
N LEU A 29 4.19 -6.79 10.19
CA LEU A 29 3.86 -6.38 11.56
C LEU A 29 2.47 -5.75 11.67
N TYR A 30 2.03 -5.05 10.62
CA TYR A 30 0.78 -4.30 10.59
C TYR A 30 0.10 -4.47 9.24
N THR A 31 -1.24 -4.54 9.26
CA THR A 31 -2.07 -4.61 8.06
C THR A 31 -3.09 -3.49 8.11
N TYR A 32 -3.14 -2.70 7.04
CA TYR A 32 -4.10 -1.60 6.85
C TYR A 32 -4.97 -1.94 5.64
N ASP A 33 -6.28 -2.10 5.85
CA ASP A 33 -7.22 -2.43 4.79
C ASP A 33 -8.33 -1.37 4.66
N ASP A 34 -8.55 -0.87 3.45
CA ASP A 34 -9.70 -0.02 3.11
C ASP A 34 -10.69 -0.86 2.28
N ALA A 35 -11.45 -1.71 2.96
CA ALA A 35 -12.40 -2.58 2.30
C ALA A 35 -13.52 -1.79 1.59
N GLY A 36 -13.69 -2.03 0.28
CA GLY A 36 -14.85 -1.52 -0.48
C GLY A 36 -14.83 -0.03 -0.83
N LYS A 37 -13.67 0.65 -0.71
CA LYS A 37 -13.57 2.10 -0.98
C LYS A 37 -12.97 2.41 -2.35
N SER A 38 -13.52 3.43 -3.02
CA SER A 38 -13.01 3.92 -4.31
C SER A 38 -11.57 4.42 -4.18
N GLY A 39 -10.72 4.13 -5.18
CA GLY A 39 -9.31 4.57 -5.18
C GLY A 39 -9.03 5.94 -5.76
N ILE A 40 -10.06 6.77 -5.94
CA ILE A 40 -9.97 8.06 -6.62
C ILE A 40 -9.52 9.19 -5.68
N SER A 41 -9.67 9.03 -4.36
CA SER A 41 -9.18 10.00 -3.37
C SER A 41 -8.70 9.30 -2.09
N ILE A 42 -7.76 9.93 -1.38
CA ILE A 42 -7.43 9.55 0.01
C ILE A 42 -8.57 9.89 0.97
N SER A 43 -9.40 10.89 0.63
CA SER A 43 -10.63 11.23 1.35
C SER A 43 -11.58 10.04 1.37
N GLY A 44 -11.75 9.47 2.56
CA GLY A 44 -12.53 8.26 2.79
C GLY A 44 -11.68 7.02 3.06
N ARG A 45 -10.37 7.02 2.82
CA ARG A 45 -9.47 5.88 3.08
C ARG A 45 -8.85 5.96 4.47
N ASP A 46 -9.68 5.73 5.49
CA ASP A 46 -9.28 5.85 6.90
C ASP A 46 -8.05 5.00 7.24
N SER A 47 -7.91 3.80 6.66
CA SER A 47 -6.75 2.93 6.94
C SER A 47 -5.47 3.47 6.29
N LEU A 48 -5.53 3.97 5.05
CA LEU A 48 -4.39 4.64 4.42
C LEU A 48 -4.00 5.93 5.15
N GLN A 49 -4.98 6.74 5.56
CA GLN A 49 -4.73 7.95 6.35
C GLN A 49 -4.07 7.61 7.69
N LYS A 50 -4.54 6.54 8.34
CA LYS A 50 -3.94 6.04 9.58
C LYS A 50 -2.51 5.55 9.37
N LEU A 51 -2.24 4.81 8.29
CA LEU A 51 -0.87 4.39 7.96
C LEU A 51 0.07 5.60 7.80
N VAL A 52 -0.36 6.61 7.04
CA VAL A 52 0.43 7.84 6.85
C VAL A 52 0.69 8.50 8.20
N TYR A 53 -0.33 8.68 9.02
CA TYR A 53 -0.20 9.24 10.36
C TYR A 53 0.76 8.43 11.25
N ASP A 54 0.61 7.11 11.26
CA ASP A 54 1.42 6.22 12.10
C ASP A 54 2.90 6.25 11.71
N VAL A 55 3.22 6.38 10.42
CA VAL A 55 4.60 6.57 9.95
C VAL A 55 5.12 7.97 10.30
N MET A 56 4.33 9.02 10.07
CA MET A 56 4.76 10.41 10.33
C MET A 56 5.05 10.67 11.81
N GLU A 57 4.17 10.19 12.69
CA GLU A 57 4.32 10.34 14.14
C GLU A 57 5.25 9.29 14.76
N SER A 58 5.83 8.40 13.95
CA SER A 58 6.67 7.30 14.43
C SER A 58 5.96 6.37 15.44
N ASN A 59 4.64 6.20 15.30
CA ASN A 59 3.85 5.27 16.12
C ASN A 59 4.14 3.81 15.79
N ILE A 60 4.62 3.54 14.57
CA ILE A 60 5.04 2.22 14.11
C ILE A 60 6.49 2.25 13.66
N GLN A 61 7.21 1.16 13.91
CA GLN A 61 8.58 0.99 13.47
C GLN A 61 8.62 -0.05 12.35
N ILE A 62 8.71 0.43 11.11
CA ILE A 62 8.74 -0.40 9.90
C ILE A 62 9.84 0.08 8.96
N GLN A 63 10.32 -0.81 8.09
CA GLN A 63 11.31 -0.47 7.06
C GLN A 63 10.65 -0.23 5.71
N ALA A 64 9.49 -0.85 5.45
CA ALA A 64 8.79 -0.74 4.20
C ALA A 64 7.27 -0.90 4.38
N VAL A 65 6.52 -0.30 3.46
CA VAL A 65 5.10 -0.55 3.23
C VAL A 65 4.96 -1.36 1.95
N LEU A 66 4.31 -2.52 2.06
CA LEU A 66 3.98 -3.37 0.93
C LEU A 66 2.60 -3.03 0.39
N ILE A 67 2.52 -2.69 -0.88
CA ILE A 67 1.28 -2.32 -1.58
C ILE A 67 1.14 -3.26 -2.76
N TYR A 68 -0.08 -3.71 -3.04
CA TYR A 68 -0.31 -4.61 -4.18
C TYR A 68 0.10 -3.96 -5.52
N ASP A 69 -0.49 -2.81 -5.88
CA ASP A 69 -0.16 -2.05 -7.10
C ASP A 69 -0.38 -0.54 -6.88
N VAL A 70 0.05 0.31 -7.83
CA VAL A 70 -0.11 1.77 -7.73
C VAL A 70 -1.57 2.20 -7.58
N SER A 71 -2.51 1.46 -8.18
CA SER A 71 -3.94 1.74 -8.11
C SER A 71 -4.52 1.56 -6.71
N ARG A 72 -3.87 0.73 -5.87
CA ARG A 72 -4.23 0.53 -4.46
C ARG A 72 -3.67 1.60 -3.56
N PHE A 73 -2.52 2.18 -3.88
CA PHE A 73 -2.00 3.33 -3.14
C PHE A 73 -2.86 4.58 -3.36
N GLY A 74 -3.21 4.86 -4.60
CA GLY A 74 -4.14 5.92 -4.95
C GLY A 74 -4.09 6.20 -6.45
N ARG A 75 -5.26 6.34 -7.07
CA ARG A 75 -5.39 6.94 -8.41
C ARG A 75 -5.40 8.45 -8.25
N PHE A 76 -4.27 8.98 -7.81
CA PHE A 76 -4.11 10.41 -7.64
C PHE A 76 -4.30 11.08 -9.01
N GLN A 77 -5.26 11.99 -9.11
CA GLN A 77 -5.54 12.71 -10.36
C GLN A 77 -4.41 13.67 -10.70
N GLU A 78 -3.72 14.18 -9.67
CA GLU A 78 -2.50 14.95 -9.78
C GLU A 78 -1.29 14.01 -9.70
N ILE A 79 -0.43 14.07 -10.72
CA ILE A 79 0.81 13.28 -10.84
C ILE A 79 1.73 13.48 -9.61
N ASP A 80 1.61 14.63 -8.94
CA ASP A 80 2.48 15.06 -7.86
C ASP A 80 2.16 14.43 -6.50
N GLU A 81 0.95 13.93 -6.25
CA GLU A 81 0.59 13.38 -4.93
C GLU A 81 1.27 12.04 -4.64
N GLY A 82 1.38 11.16 -5.65
CA GLY A 82 2.08 9.89 -5.50
C GLY A 82 3.57 10.09 -5.19
N ALA A 83 4.20 11.06 -5.87
CA ALA A 83 5.57 11.46 -5.61
C ALA A 83 5.73 12.10 -4.22
N TYR A 84 4.78 12.94 -3.80
CA TYR A 84 4.76 13.57 -2.48
C TYR A 84 4.76 12.53 -1.36
N TYR A 85 3.84 11.57 -1.36
CA TYR A 85 3.82 10.55 -0.32
C TYR A 85 5.05 9.65 -0.40
N THR A 86 5.50 9.25 -1.59
CA THR A 86 6.73 8.45 -1.73
C THR A 86 7.93 9.17 -1.10
N HIS A 87 8.07 10.48 -1.35
CA HIS A 87 9.10 11.30 -0.74
C HIS A 87 8.94 11.39 0.77
N LEU A 88 7.72 11.58 1.26
CA LEU A 88 7.39 11.66 2.67
C LEU A 88 7.79 10.37 3.42
N PHE A 89 7.34 9.20 2.96
CA PHE A 89 7.72 7.91 3.57
C PHE A 89 9.24 7.73 3.58
N ARG A 90 9.92 8.08 2.48
CA ARG A 90 11.39 8.02 2.39
C ARG A 90 12.08 8.94 3.40
N MET A 91 11.55 10.14 3.66
CA MET A 91 12.10 11.04 4.69
C MET A 91 12.00 10.45 6.11
N HIS A 92 11.00 9.60 6.35
CA HIS A 92 10.84 8.84 7.59
C HIS A 92 11.57 7.49 7.58
N GLY A 93 12.41 7.21 6.56
CA GLY A 93 13.17 5.96 6.46
C GLY A 93 12.34 4.74 6.07
N VAL A 94 11.13 4.94 5.53
CA VAL A 94 10.23 3.87 5.10
C VAL A 94 10.17 3.82 3.58
N GLU A 95 10.37 2.64 3.00
CA GLU A 95 10.28 2.41 1.56
C GLU A 95 8.85 1.99 1.14
N LEU A 96 8.35 2.54 0.03
CA LEU A 96 7.11 2.04 -0.59
C LEU A 96 7.45 0.99 -1.65
N ILE A 97 6.89 -0.21 -1.51
CA ILE A 97 7.13 -1.33 -2.43
C ILE A 97 5.81 -1.75 -3.07
N PHE A 98 5.76 -1.70 -4.41
CA PHE A 98 4.62 -2.16 -5.20
C PHE A 98 4.85 -3.60 -5.65
N CYS A 99 4.21 -4.56 -5.00
CA CYS A 99 4.53 -5.98 -5.15
C CYS A 99 4.16 -6.55 -6.53
N ALA A 100 3.12 -6.03 -7.19
CA ALA A 100 2.63 -6.51 -8.47
C ALA A 100 3.23 -5.78 -9.68
N GLU A 101 4.01 -4.71 -9.46
CA GLU A 101 4.72 -4.01 -10.54
C GLU A 101 6.20 -4.41 -10.49
N PRO A 102 6.80 -4.86 -11.61
CA PRO A 102 8.24 -5.04 -11.66
C PRO A 102 8.90 -3.66 -11.50
N LEU A 103 9.70 -3.48 -10.44
CA LEU A 103 10.64 -2.35 -10.39
C LEU A 103 11.57 -2.48 -11.61
N PRO A 104 11.69 -1.43 -12.45
CA PRO A 104 12.57 -1.44 -13.62
C PRO A 104 14.05 -1.57 -13.24
#